data_AF-A0A7Y3BI76-F1
#
_entry.id   AF-A0A7Y3BI76-F1
#
_cell.length_a   1.000
_cell.length_b   1.000
_cell.length_c   1.000
_cell.angle_alpha   90.00
_cell.angle_beta   90.00
_cell.angle_gamma   90.00
#
_symmetry.space_group_name_H-M   'P 1'
#
loop_
_entity.id
_entity.type
_entity.pdbx_description
1 polymer ?
#
loop_
_entity_poly.entity_id
_entity_poly.type
_entity_poly.pdbx_seq_one_letter_code
_entity_poly.pdbx_strand_id
1 'polypeptide(L)'
;MITQDISNSWVMDQGYFRNIDLPIKIKSAAENEFFIVTEDALVEMFKSDKWEKTSTNSLSIIKEFKEKILVTNPIGLLREKELKSMKACHDFVDIQSTKLFRNLLDVYNTSTISEIKEVLQEDISRTQAYKSNKVLNHEKNKDLYLSIVKQFQDQMGPTLRNDLRKNKVKLEDIYQIILDGIEECFRNPRGEFKDMSKNELNCFIESKPVYYFLYTTLVFESFYWQQKLGLEQINPQKVTNYILDTNYIIIALYSKGILSNDRFMNEMYNHLKNIIEIKFGVE
;
A
#
# COMPACT_ATOMS: atom_id res chain seq x y z
N MET A 1 23.91 -5.95 4.90
CA MET A 1 23.43 -6.68 3.70
C MET A 1 21.98 -6.27 3.45
N ILE A 2 21.61 -5.92 2.22
CA ILE A 2 20.22 -5.54 1.87
C ILE A 2 19.60 -6.77 1.19
N THR A 3 18.54 -7.31 1.78
CA THR A 3 17.76 -8.43 1.20
C THR A 3 16.68 -7.86 0.25
N GLN A 4 16.29 -8.66 -0.74
CA GLN A 4 15.13 -8.38 -1.60
C GLN A 4 13.86 -9.11 -1.14
N ASP A 5 14.01 -10.21 -0.39
CA ASP A 5 12.89 -10.93 0.22
C ASP A 5 12.37 -10.15 1.43
N ILE A 6 11.07 -9.83 1.40
CA ILE A 6 10.37 -9.08 2.42
C ILE A 6 9.44 -9.94 3.30
N SER A 7 9.36 -11.25 3.07
CA SER A 7 8.48 -12.17 3.80
C SER A 7 8.64 -12.06 5.32
N ASN A 8 9.88 -11.93 5.80
CA ASN A 8 10.20 -11.73 7.22
C ASN A 8 10.36 -10.24 7.60
N SER A 9 9.53 -9.37 7.05
CA SER A 9 9.58 -7.92 7.34
C SER A 9 8.25 -7.37 7.84
N TRP A 10 8.30 -6.31 8.64
CA TRP A 10 7.12 -5.55 9.06
C TRP A 10 7.00 -4.25 8.27
N VAL A 11 5.84 -3.97 7.70
CA VAL A 11 5.56 -2.68 7.05
C VAL A 11 5.12 -1.67 8.11
N MET A 12 5.80 -0.52 8.17
CA MET A 12 5.45 0.55 9.11
C MET A 12 4.61 1.62 8.42
N ASP A 13 3.42 1.91 8.97
CA ASP A 13 2.71 3.14 8.61
C ASP A 13 3.45 4.36 9.18
N GLN A 14 3.18 5.57 8.64
CA GLN A 14 3.84 6.79 9.12
C GLN A 14 3.56 7.08 10.61
N GLY A 15 2.38 6.68 11.10
CA GLY A 15 1.97 6.85 12.49
C GLY A 15 2.82 6.07 13.49
N TYR A 16 3.26 4.88 13.10
CA TYR A 16 3.94 3.92 13.96
C TYR A 16 5.40 4.26 14.23
N PHE A 17 6.02 5.10 13.39
CA PHE A 17 7.39 5.61 13.59
C PHE A 17 7.58 6.29 14.96
N ARG A 18 6.48 6.80 15.54
CA ARG A 18 6.46 7.49 16.84
C ARG A 18 5.97 6.61 17.98
N ASN A 19 5.74 5.32 17.74
CA ASN A 19 5.29 4.38 18.76
C ASN A 19 6.42 4.10 19.76
N ILE A 20 6.10 4.19 21.05
CA ILE A 20 7.07 4.00 22.15
C ILE A 20 7.63 2.57 22.23
N ASP A 21 6.90 1.58 21.71
CA ASP A 21 7.29 0.17 21.72
C ASP A 21 8.12 -0.21 20.49
N LEU A 22 8.22 0.66 19.48
CA LEU A 22 8.99 0.39 18.27
C LEU A 22 10.47 0.05 18.55
N PRO A 23 11.22 0.77 19.43
CA PRO A 23 12.59 0.40 19.75
C PRO A 23 12.70 -1.01 20.36
N ILE A 24 11.75 -1.39 21.22
CA ILE A 24 11.73 -2.71 21.86
C ILE A 24 11.52 -3.77 20.77
N LYS A 25 10.56 -3.55 19.87
CA LYS A 25 10.26 -4.46 18.77
C LYS A 25 11.44 -4.63 17.80
N ILE A 26 12.16 -3.55 17.48
CA ILE A 26 13.34 -3.65 16.60
C ILE A 26 14.49 -4.37 17.30
N LYS A 27 14.72 -4.11 18.60
CA LYS A 27 15.79 -4.77 19.37
C LYS A 27 15.55 -6.27 19.57
N SER A 28 14.29 -6.69 19.67
CA SER A 28 13.92 -8.11 19.83
C SER A 28 13.74 -8.85 18.52
N ALA A 29 13.77 -8.16 17.38
CA ALA A 29 13.63 -8.75 16.05
C ALA A 29 14.79 -9.71 15.73
N ALA A 30 14.49 -10.81 15.04
CA ALA A 30 15.51 -11.76 14.59
C ALA A 30 16.51 -11.10 13.64
N GLU A 31 17.70 -11.69 13.44
CA GLU A 31 18.74 -11.08 12.60
C GLU A 31 18.26 -10.81 11.16
N ASN A 32 17.49 -11.74 10.59
CA ASN A 32 16.89 -11.67 9.26
C ASN A 32 15.54 -10.94 9.21
N GLU A 33 15.12 -10.29 10.29
CA GLU A 33 13.86 -9.54 10.37
C GLU A 33 14.11 -8.05 10.15
N PHE A 34 13.31 -7.43 9.28
CA PHE A 34 13.48 -6.04 8.84
C PHE A 34 12.19 -5.22 8.99
N PHE A 35 12.32 -3.89 8.89
CA PHE A 35 11.23 -2.94 8.99
C PHE A 35 11.20 -2.10 7.71
N ILE A 36 10.05 -2.12 7.04
CA ILE A 36 9.83 -1.50 5.74
C ILE A 36 9.27 -0.10 5.92
N VAL A 37 9.91 0.83 5.22
CA VAL A 37 9.46 2.20 5.00
C VAL A 37 9.01 2.31 3.55
N THR A 38 7.73 2.60 3.34
CA THR A 38 7.18 2.80 2.00
C THR A 38 7.48 4.21 1.48
N GLU A 39 7.40 4.41 0.17
CA GLU A 39 7.47 5.77 -0.40
C GLU A 39 6.35 6.66 0.16
N ASP A 40 5.16 6.09 0.39
CA ASP A 40 4.04 6.78 1.02
C ASP A 40 4.37 7.25 2.44
N ALA A 41 5.09 6.47 3.25
CA ALA A 41 5.53 6.95 4.58
C ALA A 41 6.40 8.20 4.47
N LEU A 42 7.30 8.22 3.49
CA LEU A 42 8.15 9.39 3.21
C LEU A 42 7.29 10.56 2.72
N VAL A 43 6.34 10.31 1.81
CA VAL A 43 5.35 11.31 1.37
C VAL A 43 4.69 11.96 2.57
N GLU A 44 4.17 11.16 3.48
CA GLU A 44 3.42 11.64 4.62
C GLU A 44 4.27 12.43 5.62
N MET A 45 5.54 12.06 5.78
CA MET A 45 6.49 12.82 6.59
C MET A 45 6.81 14.20 5.99
N PHE A 46 6.92 14.28 4.66
CA PHE A 46 7.41 15.47 3.97
C PHE A 46 6.31 16.35 3.33
N LYS A 47 5.03 15.94 3.35
CA LYS A 47 3.93 16.65 2.63
C LYS A 47 3.52 18.01 3.19
N SER A 48 3.91 18.37 4.42
CA SER A 48 3.46 19.61 5.08
C SER A 48 4.60 20.59 5.36
N ASP A 49 4.27 21.86 5.58
CA ASP A 49 5.23 22.88 6.01
C ASP A 49 5.90 22.55 7.35
N LYS A 50 5.30 21.64 8.13
CA LYS A 50 5.84 21.11 9.40
C LYS A 50 6.66 19.82 9.19
N TRP A 51 7.17 19.58 7.98
CA TRP A 51 7.93 18.38 7.67
C TRP A 51 9.15 18.21 8.57
N GLU A 52 9.84 19.29 8.95
CA GLU A 52 11.04 19.21 9.81
C GLU A 52 10.72 18.56 11.15
N LYS A 53 9.68 19.07 11.83
CA LYS A 53 9.19 18.52 13.09
C LYS A 53 8.69 17.09 12.91
N THR A 54 7.97 16.82 11.82
CA THR A 54 7.34 15.52 11.58
C THR A 54 8.39 14.45 11.29
N SER A 55 9.33 14.72 10.38
CA SER A 55 10.45 13.85 10.04
C SER A 55 11.37 13.64 11.23
N THR A 56 11.78 14.69 11.94
CA THR A 56 12.63 14.56 13.14
C THR A 56 11.98 13.66 14.19
N ASN A 57 10.70 13.86 14.47
CA ASN A 57 9.99 13.05 15.46
C ASN A 57 9.78 11.60 14.99
N SER A 58 9.63 11.36 13.68
CA SER A 58 9.40 10.02 13.14
C SER A 58 10.70 9.24 12.99
N LEU A 59 11.79 9.91 12.61
CA LEU A 59 13.08 9.27 12.36
C LEU A 59 13.94 9.13 13.61
N SER A 60 13.62 9.86 14.69
CA SER A 60 14.38 9.84 15.95
C SER A 60 14.53 8.45 16.57
N ILE A 61 13.53 7.58 16.40
CA ILE A 61 13.57 6.20 16.91
C ILE A 61 14.38 5.31 15.97
N ILE A 62 14.07 5.32 14.67
CA ILE A 62 14.62 4.35 13.73
C ILE A 62 16.04 4.66 13.28
N LYS A 63 16.55 5.88 13.50
CA LYS A 63 17.93 6.26 13.14
C LYS A 63 18.99 5.43 13.86
N GLU A 64 18.70 4.92 15.06
CA GLU A 64 19.60 4.01 15.80
C GLU A 64 19.63 2.60 15.21
N PHE A 65 18.66 2.25 14.35
CA PHE A 65 18.47 0.92 13.79
C PHE A 65 18.50 0.90 12.26
N LYS A 66 19.22 1.84 11.62
CA LYS A 66 19.26 1.99 10.15
C LYS A 66 19.49 0.68 9.39
N GLU A 67 20.30 -0.23 9.94
CA GLU A 67 20.62 -1.53 9.30
C GLU A 67 19.43 -2.49 9.21
N LYS A 68 18.40 -2.27 10.03
CA LYS A 68 17.13 -3.00 10.02
C LYS A 68 16.09 -2.38 9.08
N ILE A 69 16.38 -1.24 8.47
CA ILE A 69 15.41 -0.51 7.64
C ILE A 69 15.58 -0.85 6.16
N LEU A 70 14.48 -1.17 5.49
CA LEU A 70 14.38 -1.35 4.05
C LEU A 70 13.39 -0.32 3.47
N VAL A 71 13.66 0.16 2.26
CA VAL A 71 12.76 1.05 1.52
C VAL A 71 12.25 0.32 0.29
N THR A 72 10.94 0.41 0.03
CA THR A 72 10.32 -0.29 -1.09
C THR A 72 10.25 0.54 -2.36
N ASN A 73 10.23 -0.14 -3.50
CA ASN A 73 9.77 0.40 -4.76
C ASN A 73 8.30 0.86 -4.63
N PRO A 74 7.92 1.98 -5.25
CA PRO A 74 6.52 2.38 -5.40
C PRO A 74 5.67 1.27 -6.04
N ILE A 75 4.51 0.97 -5.45
CA ILE A 75 3.56 -0.05 -5.97
C ILE A 75 3.17 0.25 -7.42
N GLY A 76 3.01 1.52 -7.79
CA GLY A 76 2.73 1.92 -9.17
C GLY A 76 3.80 1.45 -10.16
N LEU A 77 5.08 1.50 -9.79
CA LEU A 77 6.18 1.03 -10.64
C LEU A 77 6.21 -0.50 -10.75
N LEU A 78 5.92 -1.21 -9.65
CA LEU A 78 5.78 -2.67 -9.68
C LEU A 78 4.64 -3.09 -10.60
N ARG A 79 3.45 -2.48 -10.43
CA ARG A 79 2.29 -2.70 -11.29
C ARG A 79 2.61 -2.46 -12.77
N GLU A 80 3.26 -1.35 -13.10
CA GLU A 80 3.64 -1.05 -14.49
C GLU A 80 4.63 -2.07 -15.08
N LYS A 81 5.57 -2.57 -14.28
CA LYS A 81 6.48 -3.64 -14.71
C LYS A 81 5.72 -4.93 -14.98
N GLU A 82 4.78 -5.29 -14.13
CA GLU A 82 3.94 -6.48 -14.32
C GLU A 82 3.09 -6.36 -15.59
N LEU A 83 2.45 -5.22 -15.83
CA LEU A 83 1.68 -4.99 -17.06
C LEU A 83 2.52 -5.02 -18.34
N LYS A 84 3.76 -4.52 -18.28
CA LYS A 84 4.67 -4.53 -19.44
C LYS A 84 5.24 -5.91 -19.73
N SER A 85 5.52 -6.70 -18.69
CA SER A 85 6.21 -7.99 -18.79
C SER A 85 5.28 -9.20 -18.76
N MET A 86 4.03 -9.01 -18.33
CA MET A 86 3.05 -10.06 -18.01
C MET A 86 3.60 -11.11 -17.02
N LYS A 87 4.43 -10.67 -16.07
CA LYS A 87 5.06 -11.50 -15.03
C LYS A 87 4.95 -10.82 -13.68
N ALA A 88 4.72 -11.59 -12.62
CA ALA A 88 4.69 -11.04 -11.26
C ALA A 88 6.04 -10.43 -10.87
N CYS A 89 5.98 -9.36 -10.09
CA CYS A 89 7.14 -8.66 -9.55
C CYS A 89 7.23 -8.87 -8.03
N HIS A 90 8.36 -9.43 -7.58
CA HIS A 90 8.64 -9.62 -6.15
C HIS A 90 9.84 -8.79 -5.65
N ASP A 91 10.41 -7.96 -6.52
CA ASP A 91 11.51 -7.05 -6.18
C ASP A 91 10.98 -5.82 -5.42
N PHE A 92 10.40 -6.04 -4.24
CA PHE A 92 9.79 -4.97 -3.45
C PHE A 92 10.83 -3.98 -2.94
N VAL A 93 12.04 -4.41 -2.61
CA VAL A 93 13.07 -3.54 -2.02
C VAL A 93 13.80 -2.74 -3.11
N ASP A 94 13.80 -1.42 -2.96
CA ASP A 94 14.68 -0.55 -3.73
C ASP A 94 16.01 -0.39 -2.98
N ILE A 95 17.04 -1.05 -3.49
CA ILE A 95 18.39 -1.04 -2.91
C ILE A 95 18.98 0.37 -2.89
N GLN A 96 18.73 1.19 -3.92
CA GLN A 96 19.28 2.55 -4.00
C GLN A 96 18.57 3.46 -3.01
N SER A 97 17.24 3.45 -3.00
CA SER A 97 16.45 4.23 -2.05
C SER A 97 16.71 3.80 -0.60
N THR A 98 16.93 2.50 -0.34
CA THR A 98 17.33 1.99 0.98
C THR A 98 18.67 2.58 1.42
N LYS A 99 19.69 2.59 0.55
CA LYS A 99 21.00 3.19 0.86
C LYS A 99 20.87 4.68 1.14
N LEU A 100 20.15 5.41 0.28
CA LEU A 100 19.93 6.84 0.46
C LEU A 100 19.21 7.16 1.78
N PHE A 101 18.18 6.37 2.11
CA PHE A 101 17.46 6.56 3.36
C PHE A 101 18.29 6.23 4.60
N ARG A 102 19.12 5.17 4.56
CA ARG A 102 20.06 4.87 5.66
C ARG A 102 21.10 5.96 5.84
N ASN A 103 21.61 6.54 4.75
CA ASN A 103 22.51 7.69 4.82
C ASN A 103 21.79 8.90 5.43
N LEU A 104 20.53 9.14 5.08
CA LEU A 104 19.73 10.19 5.71
C LEU A 104 19.62 9.97 7.23
N LEU A 105 19.35 8.74 7.68
CA LEU A 105 19.32 8.40 9.10
C LEU A 105 20.66 8.66 9.80
N ASP A 106 21.80 8.47 9.11
CA ASP A 106 23.11 8.84 9.64
C ASP A 106 23.27 10.34 9.84
N VAL A 107 22.80 11.15 8.89
CA VAL A 107 22.80 12.61 9.05
C VAL A 107 21.95 13.00 10.26
N TYR A 108 20.79 12.36 10.49
CA TYR A 108 19.99 12.56 11.71
C TYR A 108 20.67 12.10 13.02
N ASN A 109 21.73 11.27 12.93
CA ASN A 109 22.53 10.88 14.10
C ASN A 109 23.64 11.89 14.41
N THR A 110 24.24 12.53 13.41
CA THR A 110 25.47 13.32 13.58
C THR A 110 25.27 14.83 13.45
N SER A 111 24.23 15.28 12.76
CA SER A 111 24.04 16.68 12.39
C SER A 111 23.02 17.40 13.24
N THR A 112 23.18 18.72 13.29
CA THR A 112 22.12 19.59 13.84
C THR A 112 20.96 19.69 12.86
N ILE A 113 19.75 19.99 13.35
CA ILE A 113 18.55 20.12 12.50
C ILE A 113 18.75 21.18 11.40
N SER A 114 19.56 22.21 11.66
CA SER A 114 19.87 23.26 10.68
C SER A 114 20.64 22.73 9.47
N GLU A 115 21.57 21.80 9.66
CA GLU A 115 22.37 21.21 8.57
C GLU A 115 21.53 20.27 7.71
N ILE A 116 20.63 19.49 8.33
CA ILE A 116 19.69 18.61 7.63
C ILE A 116 18.76 19.44 6.73
N LYS A 117 18.33 20.60 7.23
CA LYS A 117 17.49 21.53 6.49
C LYS A 117 18.18 22.02 5.23
N GLU A 118 19.43 22.49 5.33
CA GLU A 118 20.17 22.99 4.15
C GLU A 118 20.35 21.91 3.07
N VAL A 119 20.55 20.65 3.46
CA VAL A 119 20.70 19.53 2.53
C VAL A 119 19.38 19.15 1.84
N LEU A 120 18.24 19.26 2.53
CA LEU A 120 16.96 18.74 2.03
C LEU A 120 15.98 19.81 1.53
N GLN A 121 16.20 21.09 1.81
CA GLN A 121 15.17 22.13 1.63
C GLN A 121 14.78 22.33 0.16
N GLU A 122 15.72 22.28 -0.79
CA GLU A 122 15.40 22.40 -2.22
C GLU A 122 14.63 21.16 -2.74
N ASP A 123 15.08 19.96 -2.36
CA ASP A 123 14.44 18.71 -2.76
C ASP A 123 13.06 18.54 -2.16
N ILE A 124 12.85 18.97 -0.91
CA ILE A 124 11.57 18.93 -0.23
C ILE A 124 10.60 19.93 -0.86
N SER A 125 11.02 21.17 -1.12
CA SER A 125 10.16 22.18 -1.73
C SER A 125 9.70 21.73 -3.12
N ARG A 126 10.61 21.15 -3.92
CA ARG A 126 10.29 20.56 -5.22
C ARG A 126 9.36 19.35 -5.09
N THR A 127 9.58 18.50 -4.10
CA THR A 127 8.75 17.31 -3.84
C THR A 127 7.34 17.69 -3.37
N GLN A 128 7.20 18.70 -2.51
CA GLN A 128 5.92 19.22 -2.06
C GLN A 128 5.12 19.85 -3.21
N ALA A 129 5.77 20.64 -4.08
CA ALA A 129 5.14 21.22 -5.25
C ALA A 129 4.70 20.18 -6.30
N TYR A 130 5.50 19.13 -6.50
CA TYR A 130 5.11 17.99 -7.33
C TYR A 130 3.91 17.24 -6.73
N LYS A 131 3.94 17.01 -5.42
CA LYS A 131 2.92 16.23 -4.71
C LYS A 131 1.57 16.93 -4.64
N SER A 132 1.51 18.24 -4.35
CA SER A 132 0.24 18.98 -4.30
C SER A 132 -0.51 18.91 -5.63
N ASN A 133 0.21 18.88 -6.75
CA ASN A 133 -0.38 18.92 -8.09
C ASN A 133 -0.63 17.55 -8.74
N LYS A 134 0.10 16.50 -8.34
CA LYS A 134 0.05 15.18 -9.00
C LYS A 134 -0.44 14.05 -8.09
N VAL A 135 -0.05 14.03 -6.83
CA VAL A 135 -0.30 12.92 -5.90
C VAL A 135 -1.49 13.22 -4.99
N LEU A 136 -1.61 14.46 -4.51
CA LEU A 136 -2.68 14.93 -3.61
C LEU A 136 -3.82 15.63 -4.36
N ASN A 137 -3.96 15.39 -5.67
CA ASN A 137 -5.11 15.87 -6.42
C ASN A 137 -6.33 15.00 -6.09
N HIS A 138 -7.04 15.39 -5.04
CA HIS A 138 -8.10 14.59 -4.43
C HIS A 138 -9.24 14.26 -5.40
N GLU A 139 -9.67 15.22 -6.20
CA GLU A 139 -10.74 15.02 -7.19
C GLU A 139 -10.30 14.04 -8.27
N LYS A 140 -9.10 14.23 -8.84
CA LYS A 140 -8.57 13.31 -9.85
C LYS A 140 -8.42 11.89 -9.31
N ASN A 141 -7.98 11.74 -8.06
CA ASN A 141 -7.87 10.45 -7.40
C ASN A 141 -9.24 9.80 -7.20
N LYS A 142 -10.26 10.59 -6.80
CA LYS A 142 -11.64 10.12 -6.68
C LYS A 142 -12.20 9.69 -8.04
N ASP A 143 -12.02 10.47 -9.09
CA ASP A 143 -12.50 10.14 -10.44
C ASP A 143 -11.86 8.85 -10.96
N LEU A 144 -10.55 8.69 -10.77
CA LEU A 144 -9.84 7.48 -11.14
C LEU A 144 -10.35 6.27 -10.34
N TYR A 145 -10.45 6.39 -9.02
CA TYR A 145 -10.97 5.35 -8.14
C TYR A 145 -12.40 4.94 -8.53
N LEU A 146 -13.29 5.90 -8.74
CA LEU A 146 -14.66 5.64 -9.16
C LEU A 146 -14.72 4.99 -10.55
N SER A 147 -13.82 5.32 -11.48
CA SER A 147 -13.82 4.68 -12.80
C SER A 147 -13.44 3.20 -12.73
N ILE A 148 -12.50 2.83 -11.85
CA ILE A 148 -12.11 1.44 -11.60
C ILE A 148 -13.25 0.68 -10.92
N VAL A 149 -13.82 1.28 -9.87
CA VAL A 149 -14.89 0.65 -9.08
C VAL A 149 -16.21 0.53 -9.86
N LYS A 150 -16.50 1.46 -10.77
CA LYS A 150 -17.74 1.45 -11.56
C LYS A 150 -17.91 0.16 -12.36
N GLN A 151 -16.83 -0.36 -12.94
CA GLN A 151 -16.86 -1.63 -13.67
C GLN A 151 -17.41 -2.76 -12.78
N PHE A 152 -16.95 -2.83 -11.53
CA PHE A 152 -17.43 -3.80 -10.56
C PHE A 152 -18.87 -3.54 -10.13
N GLN A 153 -19.25 -2.28 -9.91
CA GLN A 153 -20.63 -1.93 -9.56
C GLN A 153 -21.63 -2.32 -10.64
N ASP A 154 -21.24 -2.19 -11.91
CA ASP A 154 -22.06 -2.57 -13.05
C ASP A 154 -22.22 -4.09 -13.13
N GLN A 155 -21.17 -4.86 -12.83
CA GLN A 155 -21.22 -6.33 -12.74
C GLN A 155 -22.02 -6.85 -11.55
N MET A 156 -21.97 -6.19 -10.38
CA MET A 156 -22.74 -6.60 -9.19
C MET A 156 -24.27 -6.58 -9.40
N GLY A 157 -24.77 -5.73 -10.30
CA GLY A 157 -26.19 -5.54 -10.51
C GLY A 157 -26.90 -4.80 -9.36
N PRO A 158 -28.18 -4.40 -9.54
CA PRO A 158 -28.93 -3.60 -8.56
C PRO A 158 -29.30 -4.38 -7.29
N THR A 159 -29.56 -5.69 -7.40
CA THR A 159 -29.98 -6.54 -6.27
C THR A 159 -28.88 -6.67 -5.22
N LEU A 160 -27.69 -7.13 -5.62
CA LEU A 160 -26.56 -7.28 -4.72
C LEU A 160 -26.15 -5.94 -4.08
N ARG A 161 -26.15 -4.85 -4.87
CA ARG A 161 -25.89 -3.50 -4.34
C ARG A 161 -26.87 -3.08 -3.24
N ASN A 162 -28.14 -3.45 -3.37
CA ASN A 162 -29.16 -3.18 -2.36
C ASN A 162 -29.00 -4.07 -1.13
N ASP A 163 -28.64 -5.34 -1.32
CA ASP A 163 -28.42 -6.27 -0.22
C ASP A 163 -27.17 -5.92 0.60
N LEU A 164 -26.09 -5.47 -0.06
CA LEU A 164 -24.91 -4.91 0.59
C LEU A 164 -25.27 -3.67 1.41
N ARG A 165 -25.97 -2.69 0.84
CA ARG A 165 -26.43 -1.48 1.57
C ARG A 165 -27.27 -1.81 2.81
N LYS A 166 -27.99 -2.93 2.79
CA LYS A 166 -28.85 -3.39 3.89
C LYS A 166 -28.14 -4.37 4.83
N ASN A 167 -26.83 -4.60 4.67
CA ASN A 167 -26.04 -5.58 5.42
C ASN A 167 -26.67 -6.98 5.45
N LYS A 168 -27.25 -7.42 4.32
CA LYS A 168 -27.90 -8.73 4.19
C LYS A 168 -26.97 -9.85 3.72
N VAL A 169 -25.79 -9.49 3.24
CA VAL A 169 -24.77 -10.43 2.75
C VAL A 169 -23.78 -10.68 3.87
N LYS A 170 -23.46 -11.94 4.16
CA LYS A 170 -22.47 -12.28 5.17
C LYS A 170 -21.07 -11.93 4.68
N LEU A 171 -20.14 -11.71 5.60
CA LEU A 171 -18.79 -11.27 5.26
C LEU A 171 -18.03 -12.33 4.43
N GLU A 172 -18.25 -13.60 4.72
CA GLU A 172 -17.63 -14.72 4.00
C GLU A 172 -18.14 -14.78 2.55
N ASP A 173 -19.44 -14.57 2.35
CA ASP A 173 -20.04 -14.50 1.01
C ASP A 173 -19.49 -13.30 0.22
N ILE A 174 -19.22 -12.16 0.90
CA ILE A 174 -18.59 -10.99 0.28
C ILE A 174 -17.19 -11.35 -0.24
N TYR A 175 -16.39 -12.10 0.51
CA TYR A 175 -15.05 -12.50 0.06
C TYR A 175 -15.10 -13.34 -1.21
N GLN A 176 -16.02 -14.31 -1.27
CA GLN A 176 -16.16 -15.14 -2.47
C GLN A 176 -16.63 -14.31 -3.68
N ILE A 177 -17.60 -13.43 -3.48
CA ILE A 177 -18.10 -12.52 -4.54
C ILE A 177 -16.96 -11.65 -5.09
N ILE A 178 -16.09 -11.15 -4.22
CA ILE A 178 -14.92 -10.34 -4.62
C ILE A 178 -13.98 -11.16 -5.48
N LEU A 179 -13.63 -12.38 -5.06
CA LEU A 179 -12.74 -13.26 -5.82
C LEU A 179 -13.31 -13.58 -7.20
N ASP A 180 -14.60 -13.92 -7.27
CA ASP A 180 -15.29 -14.23 -8.53
C ASP A 180 -15.29 -13.02 -9.48
N GLY A 181 -15.59 -11.83 -8.95
CA GLY A 181 -15.59 -10.58 -9.73
C GLY A 181 -14.20 -10.21 -10.24
N ILE A 182 -13.15 -10.41 -9.45
CA ILE A 182 -11.77 -10.17 -9.89
C ILE A 182 -11.39 -11.15 -11.01
N GLU A 183 -11.72 -12.43 -10.87
CA GLU A 183 -11.44 -13.42 -11.91
C GLU A 183 -12.14 -13.09 -13.23
N GLU A 184 -13.39 -12.62 -13.17
CA GLU A 184 -14.13 -12.18 -14.35
C GLU A 184 -13.42 -10.99 -15.04
N CYS A 185 -12.97 -10.01 -14.25
CA CYS A 185 -12.22 -8.86 -14.75
C CYS A 185 -10.90 -9.25 -15.43
N PHE A 186 -10.14 -10.16 -14.82
CA PHE A 186 -8.89 -10.66 -15.41
C PHE A 186 -9.13 -11.45 -16.70
N ARG A 187 -10.26 -12.15 -16.82
CA ARG A 187 -10.65 -12.92 -18.01
C ARG A 187 -11.39 -12.09 -19.06
N ASN A 188 -11.56 -10.78 -18.85
CA ASN A 188 -12.30 -9.93 -19.78
C ASN A 188 -11.55 -9.82 -21.13
N PRO A 189 -12.15 -10.22 -22.25
CA PRO A 189 -11.51 -10.19 -23.58
C PRO A 189 -11.24 -8.76 -24.09
N ARG A 190 -11.74 -7.73 -23.40
CA ARG A 190 -11.46 -6.31 -23.67
C ARG A 190 -10.55 -5.67 -22.60
N GLY A 191 -10.08 -6.46 -21.63
CA GLY A 191 -9.27 -5.99 -20.51
C GLY A 191 -7.77 -5.90 -20.82
N GLU A 192 -6.99 -5.59 -19.78
CA GLU A 192 -5.52 -5.40 -19.87
C GLU A 192 -4.76 -6.71 -20.16
N PHE A 193 -5.36 -7.87 -19.83
CA PHE A 193 -4.76 -9.20 -20.01
C PHE A 193 -5.34 -9.97 -21.21
N LYS A 194 -6.00 -9.30 -22.15
CA LYS A 194 -6.68 -9.92 -23.30
C LYS A 194 -5.79 -10.81 -24.18
N ASP A 195 -4.49 -10.54 -24.20
CA ASP A 195 -3.52 -11.24 -25.05
C ASP A 195 -2.95 -12.50 -24.36
N MET A 196 -3.29 -12.74 -23.09
CA MET A 196 -2.90 -13.94 -22.34
C MET A 196 -3.93 -15.06 -22.55
N SER A 197 -3.44 -16.27 -22.80
CA SER A 197 -4.28 -17.47 -22.74
C SER A 197 -4.77 -17.72 -21.31
N LYS A 198 -5.80 -18.55 -21.16
CA LYS A 198 -6.33 -18.94 -19.85
C LYS A 198 -5.25 -19.53 -18.93
N ASN A 199 -4.34 -20.34 -19.48
CA ASN A 199 -3.28 -20.98 -18.71
C ASN A 199 -2.22 -19.95 -18.27
N GLU A 200 -1.80 -19.06 -19.17
CA GLU A 200 -0.85 -17.99 -18.82
C GLU A 200 -1.42 -17.07 -17.75
N LEU A 201 -2.70 -16.71 -17.87
CA LEU A 201 -3.39 -15.88 -16.88
C LEU A 201 -3.47 -16.56 -15.51
N ASN A 202 -3.80 -17.85 -15.48
CA ASN A 202 -3.80 -18.62 -14.24
C ASN A 202 -2.41 -18.67 -13.61
N CYS A 203 -1.35 -18.97 -14.39
CA CYS A 203 0.02 -18.96 -13.88
C CYS A 203 0.45 -17.58 -13.37
N PHE A 204 0.04 -16.51 -14.06
CA PHE A 204 0.31 -15.15 -13.61
C PHE A 204 -0.38 -14.86 -12.27
N ILE A 205 -1.67 -15.19 -12.12
CA ILE A 205 -2.40 -15.03 -10.85
C ILE A 205 -1.76 -15.88 -9.73
N GLU A 206 -1.46 -17.15 -10.01
CA GLU A 206 -0.81 -18.08 -9.07
C GLU A 206 0.57 -17.59 -8.61
N SER A 207 1.28 -16.84 -9.45
CA SER A 207 2.53 -16.17 -9.07
C SER A 207 2.33 -14.97 -8.14
N LYS A 208 1.11 -14.71 -7.64
CA LYS A 208 0.77 -13.64 -6.68
C LYS A 208 1.28 -12.26 -7.15
N PRO A 209 0.80 -11.72 -8.27
CA PRO A 209 1.27 -10.45 -8.80
C PRO A 209 0.70 -9.28 -7.97
N VAL A 210 1.49 -8.21 -7.83
CA VAL A 210 1.11 -6.98 -7.14
C VAL A 210 -0.19 -6.41 -7.71
N TYR A 211 -0.37 -6.52 -9.03
CA TYR A 211 -1.58 -6.11 -9.72
C TYR A 211 -2.83 -6.81 -9.15
N TYR A 212 -2.77 -8.12 -8.92
CA TYR A 212 -3.91 -8.87 -8.38
C TYR A 212 -4.27 -8.40 -6.96
N PHE A 213 -3.26 -8.16 -6.13
CA PHE A 213 -3.44 -7.71 -4.75
C PHE A 213 -4.01 -6.30 -4.73
N LEU A 214 -3.49 -5.40 -5.57
CA LEU A 214 -4.01 -4.04 -5.74
C LEU A 214 -5.48 -4.05 -6.17
N TYR A 215 -5.81 -4.85 -7.19
CA TYR A 215 -7.18 -4.93 -7.71
C TYR A 215 -8.12 -5.52 -6.66
N THR A 216 -7.67 -6.53 -5.91
CA THR A 216 -8.41 -7.11 -4.78
C THR A 216 -8.75 -6.06 -3.72
N THR A 217 -7.78 -5.23 -3.35
CA THR A 217 -7.98 -4.14 -2.39
C THR A 217 -9.01 -3.14 -2.88
N LEU A 218 -8.89 -2.67 -4.13
CA LEU A 218 -9.83 -1.69 -4.70
C LEU A 218 -11.26 -2.23 -4.77
N VAL A 219 -11.41 -3.51 -5.12
CA VAL A 219 -12.73 -4.16 -5.12
C VAL A 219 -13.27 -4.24 -3.70
N PHE A 220 -12.50 -4.76 -2.74
CA PHE A 220 -12.97 -4.86 -1.37
C PHE A 220 -13.39 -3.50 -0.79
N GLU A 221 -12.59 -2.46 -1.01
CA GLU A 221 -12.92 -1.08 -0.62
C GLU A 221 -14.24 -0.62 -1.24
N SER A 222 -14.52 -1.00 -2.49
CA SER A 222 -15.80 -0.69 -3.12
C SER A 222 -17.00 -1.27 -2.39
N PHE A 223 -16.91 -2.53 -1.96
CA PHE A 223 -17.95 -3.20 -1.18
C PHE A 223 -18.10 -2.55 0.19
N TYR A 224 -16.98 -2.27 0.87
CA TYR A 224 -16.96 -1.60 2.16
C TYR A 224 -17.69 -0.25 2.11
N TRP A 225 -17.37 0.60 1.13
CA TRP A 225 -18.01 1.91 0.99
C TRP A 225 -19.48 1.82 0.58
N GLN A 226 -19.80 0.85 -0.28
CA GLN A 226 -21.17 0.59 -0.69
C GLN A 226 -22.05 0.22 0.51
N GLN A 227 -21.52 -0.51 1.49
CA GLN A 227 -22.23 -0.85 2.73
C GLN A 227 -22.42 0.36 3.67
N LYS A 228 -21.44 1.27 3.73
CA LYS A 228 -21.46 2.38 4.70
C LYS A 228 -22.27 3.60 4.25
N LEU A 229 -21.90 4.19 3.11
CA LEU A 229 -22.41 5.50 2.68
C LEU A 229 -22.81 5.56 1.19
N GLY A 230 -22.41 4.55 0.41
CA GLY A 230 -22.43 4.63 -1.05
C GLY A 230 -21.17 5.32 -1.57
N LEU A 231 -20.64 4.78 -2.67
CA LEU A 231 -19.35 5.18 -3.24
C LEU A 231 -19.33 6.63 -3.75
N GLU A 232 -20.48 7.15 -4.18
CA GLU A 232 -20.59 8.49 -4.75
C GLU A 232 -20.36 9.58 -3.69
N GLN A 233 -20.68 9.28 -2.43
CA GLN A 233 -20.68 10.23 -1.31
C GLN A 233 -19.35 10.32 -0.56
N ILE A 234 -18.32 9.56 -0.98
CA ILE A 234 -17.02 9.58 -0.31
C ILE A 234 -16.34 10.93 -0.54
N ASN A 235 -15.78 11.51 0.52
CA ASN A 235 -14.95 12.71 0.43
C ASN A 235 -13.68 12.40 -0.41
N PRO A 236 -13.37 13.19 -1.44
CA PRO A 236 -12.17 13.01 -2.28
C PRO A 236 -10.85 12.89 -1.49
N GLN A 237 -10.71 13.63 -0.39
CA GLN A 237 -9.54 13.57 0.47
C GLN A 237 -9.43 12.21 1.17
N LYS A 238 -10.57 11.63 1.59
CA LYS A 238 -10.59 10.28 2.16
C LYS A 238 -10.14 9.24 1.13
N VAL A 239 -10.61 9.33 -0.12
CA VAL A 239 -10.18 8.43 -1.20
C VAL A 239 -8.66 8.51 -1.40
N THR A 240 -8.09 9.71 -1.38
CA THR A 240 -6.63 9.86 -1.51
C THR A 240 -5.89 9.19 -0.35
N ASN A 241 -6.34 9.37 0.89
CA ASN A 241 -5.73 8.69 2.03
C ASN A 241 -5.83 7.16 1.90
N TYR A 242 -6.97 6.63 1.46
CA TYR A 242 -7.12 5.19 1.23
C TYR A 242 -6.20 4.64 0.16
N ILE A 243 -5.96 5.38 -0.92
CA ILE A 243 -4.99 4.98 -1.95
C ILE A 243 -3.58 4.89 -1.34
N LEU A 244 -3.20 5.81 -0.46
CA LEU A 244 -1.91 5.74 0.24
C LEU A 244 -1.89 4.55 1.22
N ASP A 245 -2.95 4.37 2.01
CA ASP A 245 -3.11 3.26 2.96
C ASP A 245 -3.05 1.89 2.27
N THR A 246 -3.64 1.79 1.08
CA THR A 246 -3.64 0.60 0.22
C THR A 246 -2.22 0.14 -0.12
N ASN A 247 -1.29 1.06 -0.38
CA ASN A 247 0.09 0.68 -0.70
C ASN A 247 0.79 0.01 0.49
N TYR A 248 0.58 0.51 1.72
CA TYR A 248 1.10 -0.16 2.91
C TYR A 248 0.52 -1.56 3.07
N ILE A 249 -0.79 -1.69 2.88
CA ILE A 249 -1.49 -2.97 3.02
C ILE A 249 -1.00 -3.98 1.98
N ILE A 250 -0.87 -3.59 0.71
CA ILE A 250 -0.39 -4.48 -0.35
C ILE A 250 0.99 -5.03 0.00
N ILE A 251 1.93 -4.16 0.39
CA ILE A 251 3.28 -4.60 0.75
C ILE A 251 3.22 -5.52 1.98
N ALA A 252 2.37 -5.21 2.96
CA ALA A 252 2.22 -6.01 4.18
C ALA A 252 1.64 -7.41 3.91
N LEU A 253 0.90 -7.60 2.82
CA LEU A 253 0.40 -8.92 2.41
C LEU A 253 1.49 -9.85 1.88
N TYR A 254 2.66 -9.31 1.49
CA TYR A 254 3.86 -10.08 1.13
C TYR A 254 4.86 -10.17 2.29
N SER A 255 4.51 -9.65 3.46
CA SER A 255 5.40 -9.53 4.60
C SER A 255 4.77 -10.17 5.85
N LYS A 256 5.49 -10.12 6.98
CA LYS A 256 5.00 -10.62 8.27
C LYS A 256 3.74 -9.89 8.75
N GLY A 257 3.50 -8.69 8.25
CA GLY A 257 2.32 -7.88 8.51
C GLY A 257 2.62 -6.40 8.63
N ILE A 258 1.60 -5.67 9.08
CA ILE A 258 1.63 -4.21 9.22
C ILE A 258 1.77 -3.77 10.67
N LEU A 259 2.52 -2.70 10.90
CA LEU A 259 2.63 -1.98 12.15
C LEU A 259 1.94 -0.64 11.97
N SER A 260 0.71 -0.56 12.46
CA SER A 260 -0.13 0.63 12.37
C SER A 260 -0.90 0.84 13.67
N ASN A 261 -1.03 2.09 14.10
CA ASN A 261 -1.93 2.46 15.19
C ASN A 261 -3.36 2.75 14.69
N ASP A 262 -3.58 2.77 13.37
CA ASP A 262 -4.88 3.00 12.77
C ASP A 262 -5.69 1.70 12.79
N ARG A 263 -6.80 1.71 13.55
CA ARG A 263 -7.69 0.56 13.65
C ARG A 263 -8.27 0.16 12.29
N PHE A 264 -8.62 1.13 11.45
CA PHE A 264 -9.20 0.87 10.14
C PHE A 264 -8.17 0.20 9.21
N MET A 265 -6.92 0.69 9.19
CA MET A 265 -5.86 0.07 8.40
C MET A 265 -5.61 -1.39 8.81
N ASN A 266 -5.59 -1.68 10.11
CA ASN A 266 -5.47 -3.05 10.62
C ASN A 266 -6.67 -3.93 10.24
N GLU A 267 -7.90 -3.39 10.31
CA GLU A 267 -9.13 -4.09 9.89
C GLU A 267 -9.09 -4.44 8.40
N MET A 268 -8.73 -3.47 7.55
CA MET A 268 -8.57 -3.66 6.11
C MET A 268 -7.50 -4.70 5.78
N TYR A 269 -6.33 -4.64 6.43
CA TYR A 269 -5.26 -5.62 6.27
C TYR A 269 -5.76 -7.04 6.58
N ASN A 270 -6.48 -7.23 7.69
CA ASN A 270 -7.00 -8.55 8.08
C ASN A 270 -8.05 -9.08 7.09
N HIS A 271 -8.96 -8.21 6.60
CA HIS A 271 -9.93 -8.62 5.59
C HIS A 271 -9.26 -9.05 4.29
N LEU A 272 -8.26 -8.29 3.82
CA LEU A 272 -7.54 -8.61 2.60
C LEU A 272 -6.67 -9.85 2.76
N LYS A 273 -6.04 -10.02 3.93
CA LYS A 273 -5.32 -11.25 4.27
C LYS A 273 -6.23 -12.47 4.16
N ASN A 274 -7.43 -12.42 4.74
CA ASN A 274 -8.40 -13.52 4.64
C ASN A 274 -8.80 -13.82 3.19
N ILE A 275 -9.04 -12.79 2.36
CA ILE A 275 -9.40 -12.97 0.94
C ILE A 275 -8.25 -13.67 0.19
N ILE A 276 -7.01 -13.23 0.41
CA ILE A 276 -5.81 -13.79 -0.21
C ILE A 276 -5.56 -15.22 0.29
N GLU A 277 -5.77 -15.52 1.56
CA GLU A 277 -5.67 -16.88 2.12
C GLU A 277 -6.74 -17.83 1.54
N ILE A 278 -7.97 -17.36 1.30
CA ILE A 278 -8.99 -18.13 0.59
C ILE A 278 -8.53 -18.44 -0.84
N LYS A 279 -7.90 -17.46 -1.53
CA LYS A 279 -7.48 -17.61 -2.92
C LYS A 279 -6.27 -18.52 -3.11
N PHE A 280 -5.25 -18.36 -2.27
CA PHE A 280 -3.95 -19.01 -2.43
C PHE A 280 -3.67 -20.12 -1.41
N GLY A 281 -4.55 -20.31 -0.43
CA GLY A 281 -4.35 -21.22 0.69
C GLY A 281 -3.66 -20.55 1.87
N VAL A 282 -3.73 -21.20 3.04
CA VAL A 282 -2.96 -20.84 4.23
C VAL A 282 -1.53 -21.35 4.03
N GLU A 283 -0.55 -20.45 3.97
CA GLU A 283 0.88 -20.79 4.08
C GLU A 283 1.30 -20.99 5.53
#